data_AF-A0A2H0JZ75-F1
#
_entry.id   AF-A0A2H0JZ75-F1
#
_cell.length_a   1.000
_cell.length_b   1.000
_cell.length_c   1.000
_cell.angle_alpha   90.00
_cell.angle_beta   90.00
_cell.angle_gamma   90.00
#
_symmetry.space_group_name_H-M   'P 1'
#
loop_
_entity.id
_entity.type
_entity.pdbx_description
1 polymer ?
#
loop_
_entity_poly.entity_id
_entity_poly.type
_entity_poly.pdbx_seq_one_letter_code
_entity_poly.pdbx_strand_id
1 'polypeptide(L)'
;MSRPLGIAIILVLFFLTGLYLIGKLRLSHEPPVESIGAGRLVAATAFFVLSLYMFPGLLGSPLNALDAYLPPRQAGDTGLFNMLGASPGSVEAGADDGWHVDDIDAAIAEASERGLPIFVDFTGYTCTNCRAMETNVFPREAVAERLSNNFVRLKLYTDGPERGDEFHRYQLRLTGIVALPTYAVVEPDGETLIRRSFGMMNVDRFVAFLDEGYSRFRS
;
A
#
# COMPACT_ATOMS: atom_id res chain seq x y z
N MET A 1 -8.35 -10.24 1.67
CA MET A 1 -8.37 -10.57 0.23
C MET A 1 -6.95 -10.37 -0.28
N SER A 2 -6.30 -11.39 -0.82
CA SER A 2 -4.92 -11.25 -1.31
C SER A 2 -4.87 -10.33 -2.52
N ARG A 3 -3.75 -9.62 -2.68
CA ARG A 3 -3.59 -8.65 -3.77
C ARG A 3 -3.72 -9.30 -5.17
N PRO A 4 -3.13 -10.48 -5.44
CA PRO A 4 -3.30 -11.15 -6.74
C PRO A 4 -4.76 -11.51 -7.03
N LEU A 5 -5.53 -11.93 -6.02
CA LEU A 5 -6.95 -12.26 -6.18
C LEU A 5 -7.78 -11.03 -6.52
N GLY A 6 -7.53 -9.90 -5.84
CA GLY A 6 -8.18 -8.63 -6.13
C GLY A 6 -7.92 -8.16 -7.57
N ILE A 7 -6.66 -8.21 -8.01
CA ILE A 7 -6.27 -7.87 -9.38
C ILE A 7 -6.93 -8.80 -10.39
N ALA A 8 -6.98 -10.11 -10.11
CA ALA A 8 -7.57 -11.10 -11.02
C ALA A 8 -9.07 -10.85 -11.23
N ILE A 9 -9.82 -10.57 -10.16
CA ILE A 9 -11.24 -10.25 -10.25
C ILE A 9 -11.46 -9.02 -11.12
N ILE A 10 -10.71 -7.93 -10.89
CA ILE A 10 -10.83 -6.68 -11.67
C ILE A 10 -10.49 -6.92 -13.14
N LEU A 11 -9.42 -7.66 -13.42
CA LEU A 11 -8.98 -7.98 -14.78
C LEU A 11 -10.07 -8.75 -15.54
N VAL A 12 -10.65 -9.78 -14.92
CA VAL A 12 -11.73 -10.59 -15.50
C VAL A 12 -12.96 -9.74 -15.74
N LEU A 13 -13.35 -8.88 -14.79
CA LEU A 13 -14.49 -7.99 -14.97
C LEU A 13 -14.31 -7.05 -16.17
N PHE A 14 -13.16 -6.38 -16.29
CA PHE A 14 -12.89 -5.52 -17.45
C PHE A 14 -12.86 -6.27 -18.77
N PHE A 15 -12.29 -7.48 -18.79
CA PHE A 15 -12.27 -8.33 -19.98
C PHE A 15 -13.69 -8.74 -20.40
N LEU A 16 -14.52 -9.18 -19.46
CA LEU A 16 -15.92 -9.55 -19.71
C LEU A 16 -16.76 -8.34 -20.14
N THR A 17 -16.52 -7.15 -19.57
CA THR A 17 -17.16 -5.89 -20.01
C THR A 17 -16.77 -5.56 -21.46
N GLY A 18 -15.50 -5.72 -21.83
CA GLY A 18 -15.07 -5.56 -23.22
C GLY A 18 -15.77 -6.53 -24.18
N LEU A 19 -15.88 -7.81 -23.81
CA LEU A 19 -16.61 -8.81 -24.59
C LEU A 19 -18.11 -8.52 -24.71
N TYR A 20 -18.71 -8.01 -23.64
CA TYR A 20 -20.11 -7.58 -23.62
C TYR A 20 -20.34 -6.37 -24.55
N LEU A 21 -19.46 -5.37 -24.52
CA LEU A 21 -19.58 -4.18 -25.39
C LEU A 21 -19.40 -4.49 -26.88
N ILE A 22 -18.58 -5.49 -27.23
CA ILE A 22 -18.44 -6.01 -28.60
C ILE A 22 -19.64 -6.90 -29.00
N GLY A 23 -20.51 -7.27 -28.05
CA GLY A 23 -21.67 -8.12 -28.30
C GLY A 23 -21.35 -9.62 -28.39
N LYS A 24 -20.13 -10.03 -28.00
CA LYS A 24 -19.74 -11.45 -27.88
C LYS A 24 -20.36 -12.11 -26.64
N LEU A 25 -20.57 -11.32 -25.59
CA LEU A 25 -21.27 -11.72 -24.38
C LEU A 25 -22.60 -10.95 -24.31
N ARG A 26 -23.69 -11.63 -23.98
CA ARG A 26 -25.04 -11.04 -23.87
C ARG A 26 -25.81 -11.68 -22.74
N LEU A 27 -26.71 -10.92 -22.11
CA LEU A 27 -27.65 -11.47 -21.15
C LEU A 27 -28.86 -12.06 -21.89
N SER A 28 -29.49 -13.08 -21.31
CA SER A 28 -30.59 -13.82 -21.96
C SER A 28 -31.82 -12.97 -22.33
N HIS A 29 -31.93 -11.76 -21.76
CA HIS A 29 -33.07 -10.86 -21.95
C HIS A 29 -32.81 -9.74 -22.97
N GLU A 30 -31.66 -9.72 -23.64
CA GLU A 30 -31.30 -8.64 -24.58
C GLU A 30 -31.44 -9.06 -26.05
N PRO A 31 -31.94 -8.16 -26.93
CA PRO A 31 -31.99 -8.42 -28.37
C PRO A 31 -30.57 -8.54 -28.97
N PRO A 32 -30.40 -9.31 -30.06
CA PRO A 32 -29.10 -9.47 -30.70
C PRO A 32 -28.55 -8.13 -31.22
N VAL A 33 -27.24 -7.92 -31.06
CA VAL A 33 -26.56 -6.72 -31.54
C VAL A 33 -26.28 -6.87 -33.04
N GLU A 34 -27.01 -6.13 -33.89
CA GLU A 34 -26.83 -6.16 -35.34
C GLU A 34 -25.57 -5.41 -35.81
N SER A 35 -25.17 -4.33 -35.12
CA SER A 35 -23.95 -3.59 -35.44
C SER A 35 -23.34 -2.90 -34.22
N ILE A 36 -22.03 -2.71 -34.25
CA ILE A 36 -21.27 -2.07 -33.16
C ILE A 36 -21.03 -0.62 -33.56
N GLY A 37 -21.67 0.32 -32.85
CA GLY A 37 -21.41 1.75 -33.03
C GLY A 37 -20.01 2.15 -32.54
N ALA A 38 -19.44 3.21 -33.11
CA ALA A 38 -18.09 3.69 -32.79
C ALA A 38 -17.88 3.95 -31.28
N GLY A 39 -18.88 4.50 -30.58
CA GLY A 39 -18.80 4.73 -29.13
C GLY A 39 -18.67 3.44 -28.31
N ARG A 40 -19.41 2.39 -28.67
CA ARG A 40 -19.28 1.05 -28.04
C ARG A 40 -17.91 0.45 -28.29
N LEU A 41 -17.38 0.62 -29.51
CA LEU A 41 -16.05 0.12 -29.86
C LEU A 41 -14.97 0.81 -29.04
N VAL A 42 -14.99 2.15 -28.96
CA VAL A 42 -14.02 2.93 -28.16
C VAL A 42 -14.07 2.53 -26.69
N ALA A 43 -15.27 2.40 -26.11
CA ALA A 43 -15.43 1.96 -24.73
C ALA A 43 -14.89 0.54 -24.53
N ALA A 44 -15.19 -0.40 -25.42
CA ALA A 44 -14.67 -1.77 -25.36
C ALA A 44 -13.14 -1.79 -25.41
N THR A 45 -12.54 -1.04 -26.34
CA THR A 45 -11.08 -0.91 -26.46
C THR A 45 -10.47 -0.39 -25.17
N ALA A 46 -11.06 0.62 -24.53
CA ALA A 46 -10.56 1.14 -23.25
C ALA A 46 -10.56 0.07 -22.14
N PHE A 47 -11.62 -0.72 -22.02
CA PHE A 47 -11.69 -1.83 -21.05
C PHE A 47 -10.66 -2.93 -21.34
N PHE A 48 -10.43 -3.28 -22.61
CA PHE A 48 -9.38 -4.25 -22.97
C PHE A 48 -7.98 -3.72 -22.68
N VAL A 49 -7.70 -2.44 -22.99
CA VAL A 49 -6.42 -1.81 -22.66
C VAL A 49 -6.19 -1.82 -21.16
N LEU A 50 -7.20 -1.51 -20.35
CA LEU A 50 -7.09 -1.53 -18.89
C LEU A 50 -6.88 -2.96 -18.35
N SER A 51 -7.57 -3.95 -18.92
CA SER A 51 -7.38 -5.38 -18.59
C SER A 51 -5.94 -5.83 -18.88
N LEU A 52 -5.40 -5.51 -20.06
CA LEU A 52 -4.02 -5.80 -20.44
C LEU A 52 -2.99 -5.04 -19.59
N TYR A 53 -3.29 -3.78 -19.23
CA TYR A 53 -2.44 -2.96 -18.38
C TYR A 53 -2.29 -3.53 -16.96
N MET A 54 -3.36 -4.13 -16.42
CA MET A 54 -3.34 -4.74 -15.08
C MET A 54 -2.71 -6.14 -15.04
N PHE A 55 -2.53 -6.79 -16.19
CA PHE A 55 -1.99 -8.14 -16.28
C PHE A 55 -0.59 -8.31 -15.63
N PRO A 56 0.38 -7.39 -15.81
CA PRO A 56 1.68 -7.46 -15.11
C PRO A 56 1.55 -7.43 -13.57
N GLY A 57 0.47 -6.86 -13.03
CA GLY A 57 0.22 -6.84 -11.60
C GLY A 57 -0.06 -8.22 -11.00
N LEU A 58 -0.62 -9.15 -11.79
CA LEU A 58 -0.75 -10.57 -11.38
C LEU A 58 0.61 -11.26 -11.24
N LEU A 59 1.63 -10.71 -11.91
CA LEU A 59 3.00 -11.20 -11.91
C LEU A 59 3.85 -10.55 -10.81
N GLY A 60 3.26 -9.66 -10.00
CA GLY A 60 3.94 -8.93 -8.92
C GLY A 60 4.50 -7.56 -9.31
N SER A 61 4.42 -7.18 -10.60
CA SER A 61 4.92 -5.88 -11.08
C SER A 61 4.12 -4.71 -10.49
N PRO A 62 4.74 -3.55 -10.19
CA PRO A 62 4.01 -2.35 -9.76
C PRO A 62 3.16 -1.77 -10.89
N LEU A 63 1.88 -1.50 -10.59
CA LEU A 63 0.92 -0.89 -11.52
C LEU A 63 0.87 0.64 -11.40
N ASN A 64 1.98 1.25 -10.93
CA ASN A 64 2.17 2.68 -10.75
C ASN A 64 0.96 3.34 -10.05
N ALA A 65 0.27 4.27 -10.70
CA ALA A 65 -0.86 5.02 -10.13
C ALA A 65 -2.00 4.12 -9.64
N LEU A 66 -2.17 2.91 -10.20
CA LEU A 66 -3.20 1.98 -9.77
C LEU A 66 -2.83 1.21 -8.50
N ASP A 67 -1.55 1.16 -8.10
CA ASP A 67 -1.14 0.49 -6.85
C ASP A 67 -1.81 1.11 -5.63
N ALA A 68 -2.17 2.40 -5.69
CA ALA A 68 -2.87 3.10 -4.62
C ALA A 68 -4.32 2.64 -4.39
N TYR A 69 -4.93 2.01 -5.40
CA TYR A 69 -6.32 1.54 -5.36
C TYR A 69 -6.42 0.02 -5.18
N LEU A 70 -5.29 -0.68 -5.16
CA LEU A 70 -5.21 -2.11 -5.02
C LEU A 70 -4.87 -2.50 -3.58
N PRO A 71 -5.25 -3.71 -3.13
CA PRO A 71 -4.87 -4.21 -1.81
C PRO A 71 -3.36 -4.11 -1.58
N PRO A 72 -2.89 -3.81 -0.36
CA PRO A 72 -1.47 -3.67 -0.07
C PRO A 72 -0.73 -5.00 -0.31
N ARG A 73 0.56 -4.91 -0.65
CA ARG A 73 1.42 -6.09 -0.78
C ARG A 73 1.65 -6.65 0.61
N GLN A 74 1.26 -7.90 0.85
CA GLN A 74 1.56 -8.62 2.08
C GLN A 74 2.74 -9.57 1.87
N ALA A 75 3.48 -9.90 2.93
CA ALA A 75 4.64 -10.80 2.91
C ALA A 75 4.35 -12.26 2.46
N GLY A 76 3.13 -12.57 2.02
CA GLY A 76 2.72 -13.86 1.45
C GLY A 76 2.07 -13.76 0.05
N ASP A 77 2.03 -12.58 -0.57
CA ASP A 77 1.48 -12.41 -1.92
C ASP A 77 2.43 -13.00 -2.98
N THR A 78 2.40 -14.32 -3.11
CA THR A 78 3.10 -15.04 -4.18
C THR A 78 2.38 -14.79 -5.52
N GLY A 79 3.13 -14.31 -6.51
CA GLY A 79 2.59 -14.07 -7.85
C GLY A 79 2.01 -15.34 -8.49
N LEU A 80 1.08 -15.17 -9.44
CA LEU A 80 0.39 -16.26 -10.12
C LEU A 80 1.36 -17.31 -10.73
N PHE A 81 2.55 -16.89 -11.15
CA PHE A 81 3.60 -17.76 -11.66
C PHE A 81 4.26 -18.68 -10.61
N ASN A 82 4.38 -18.22 -9.37
CA ASN A 82 4.83 -19.08 -8.26
C ASN A 82 3.75 -20.12 -7.91
N MET A 83 2.47 -19.75 -8.00
CA MET A 83 1.35 -20.68 -7.80
C MET A 83 1.25 -21.74 -8.91
N LEU A 84 1.69 -21.43 -10.13
CA LEU A 84 1.70 -22.31 -11.31
C LEU A 84 3.05 -23.02 -11.55
N GLY A 85 4.01 -22.88 -10.64
CA GLY A 85 5.29 -23.59 -10.69
C GLY A 85 6.23 -23.18 -11.84
N ALA A 86 6.00 -22.03 -12.48
CA ALA A 86 6.80 -21.56 -13.61
C ALA A 86 7.59 -20.30 -13.21
N SER A 87 8.80 -20.49 -12.70
CA SER A 87 9.65 -19.41 -12.22
C SER A 87 10.48 -18.80 -13.36
N PRO A 88 10.48 -17.47 -13.49
CA PRO A 88 11.75 -16.77 -13.61
C PRO A 88 11.80 -15.60 -12.62
N GLY A 89 12.72 -15.70 -11.65
CA GLY A 89 13.26 -14.58 -10.88
C GLY A 89 12.31 -13.92 -9.90
N SER A 90 12.34 -14.38 -8.65
CA SER A 90 11.79 -13.67 -7.50
C SER A 90 12.44 -12.28 -7.38
N VAL A 91 11.72 -11.23 -7.76
CA VAL A 91 12.00 -9.87 -7.28
C VAL A 91 11.28 -9.73 -5.94
N GLU A 92 11.83 -10.40 -4.93
CA GLU A 92 11.46 -10.20 -3.54
C GLU A 92 12.07 -8.88 -3.07
N ALA A 93 11.31 -7.80 -3.26
CA ALA A 93 11.44 -6.61 -2.44
C ALA A 93 10.03 -6.27 -1.98
N GLY A 94 9.62 -6.88 -0.87
CA GLY A 94 8.39 -6.51 -0.19
C GLY A 94 8.44 -5.03 0.16
N ALA A 95 7.33 -4.30 -0.03
CA ALA A 95 7.23 -2.88 0.34
C ALA A 95 7.49 -2.61 1.84
N ASP A 96 7.56 -3.68 2.65
CA ASP A 96 7.72 -3.69 4.11
C ASP A 96 9.06 -4.32 4.55
N ASP A 97 10.07 -4.41 3.68
CA ASP A 97 11.36 -4.98 4.06
C ASP A 97 12.02 -4.23 5.24
N GLY A 98 12.25 -4.96 6.33
CA GLY A 98 12.72 -4.47 7.62
C GLY A 98 11.77 -3.51 8.37
N TRP A 99 10.46 -3.57 8.09
CA TRP A 99 9.44 -2.96 8.94
C TRP A 99 8.87 -3.99 9.91
N HIS A 100 8.61 -3.55 11.15
CA HIS A 100 7.71 -4.26 12.05
C HIS A 100 6.28 -3.94 11.63
N VAL A 101 5.50 -4.95 11.27
CA VAL A 101 4.12 -4.78 10.82
C VAL A 101 3.19 -5.33 11.89
N ASP A 102 2.35 -4.46 12.45
CA ASP A 102 1.39 -4.79 13.50
C ASP A 102 2.04 -5.42 14.77
N ASP A 103 3.35 -5.19 14.98
CA ASP A 103 4.13 -5.71 16.11
C ASP A 103 4.87 -4.57 16.84
N ILE A 104 4.19 -3.97 17.81
CA ILE A 104 4.72 -2.86 18.61
C ILE A 104 5.85 -3.35 19.53
N ASP A 105 5.69 -4.54 20.13
CA ASP A 105 6.63 -5.06 21.11
C ASP A 105 7.99 -5.40 20.45
N ALA A 106 7.97 -5.98 19.25
CA ALA A 106 9.18 -6.22 18.47
C ALA A 106 9.90 -4.92 18.09
N ALA A 107 9.14 -3.89 17.69
CA ALA A 107 9.70 -2.57 17.37
C ALA A 107 10.34 -1.91 18.61
N ILE A 108 9.71 -1.99 19.78
CA ILE A 108 10.24 -1.48 21.05
C ILE A 108 11.52 -2.22 21.45
N ALA A 109 11.53 -3.55 21.32
CA ALA A 109 12.70 -4.37 21.64
C ALA A 109 13.90 -3.99 20.76
N GLU A 110 13.69 -3.90 19.44
CA GLU A 110 14.75 -3.50 18.50
C GLU A 110 15.22 -2.05 18.74
N ALA A 111 14.28 -1.12 18.97
CA ALA A 111 14.60 0.29 19.22
C ALA A 111 15.45 0.47 20.48
N SER A 112 15.11 -0.29 21.53
CA SER A 112 15.86 -0.31 22.79
C SER A 112 17.25 -0.91 22.61
N GLU A 113 17.38 -1.99 21.84
CA GLU A 113 18.69 -2.62 21.54
C GLU A 113 19.59 -1.70 20.71
N ARG A 114 19.04 -1.06 19.69
CA ARG A 114 19.79 -0.19 18.75
C ARG A 114 19.99 1.23 19.27
N GLY A 115 19.25 1.65 20.28
CA GLY A 115 19.26 3.03 20.78
C GLY A 115 18.75 4.03 19.73
N LEU A 116 17.72 3.66 18.97
CA LEU A 116 17.13 4.45 17.90
C LEU A 116 15.64 4.75 18.19
N PRO A 117 15.11 5.91 17.77
CA PRO A 117 13.70 6.20 17.91
C PRO A 117 12.88 5.34 16.95
N ILE A 118 11.59 5.18 17.27
CA ILE A 118 10.65 4.44 16.42
C ILE A 118 9.91 5.44 15.52
N PHE A 119 9.96 5.22 14.22
CA PHE A 119 9.06 5.84 13.27
C PHE A 119 7.82 4.96 13.12
N VAL A 120 6.64 5.52 13.39
CA VAL A 120 5.35 4.84 13.31
C VAL A 120 4.54 5.38 12.12
N ASP A 121 4.20 4.50 11.19
CA ASP A 121 3.25 4.73 10.09
C ASP A 121 1.88 4.17 10.48
N PHE A 122 0.97 5.05 10.89
CA PHE A 122 -0.44 4.70 11.07
C PHE A 122 -1.13 4.74 9.72
N THR A 123 -1.54 3.56 9.26
CA THR A 123 -2.07 3.33 7.93
C THR A 123 -3.37 2.51 7.97
N GLY A 124 -3.98 2.33 6.81
CA GLY A 124 -5.08 1.39 6.63
C GLY A 124 -5.02 0.64 5.30
N TYR A 125 -5.60 -0.56 5.28
CA TYR A 125 -5.77 -1.41 4.11
C TYR A 125 -6.52 -0.71 2.98
N THR A 126 -7.47 0.14 3.35
CA THR A 126 -8.34 0.86 2.41
C THR A 126 -7.94 2.33 2.19
N CYS A 127 -6.81 2.75 2.76
CA CYS A 127 -6.36 4.13 2.73
C CYS A 127 -5.56 4.46 1.46
N THR A 128 -6.21 5.01 0.44
CA THR A 128 -5.56 5.41 -0.82
C THR A 128 -4.45 6.46 -0.62
N ASN A 129 -4.65 7.43 0.28
CA ASN A 129 -3.64 8.45 0.58
C ASN A 129 -2.38 7.84 1.21
N CYS A 130 -2.54 6.82 2.06
CA CYS A 130 -1.43 6.11 2.66
C CYS A 130 -0.63 5.37 1.58
N ARG A 131 -1.32 4.69 0.65
CA ARG A 131 -0.65 4.02 -0.48
C ARG A 131 0.05 5.00 -1.42
N ALA A 132 -0.51 6.19 -1.62
CA ALA A 132 0.14 7.24 -2.41
C ALA A 132 1.48 7.66 -1.80
N MET A 133 1.57 7.75 -0.47
CA MET A 133 2.82 8.07 0.25
C MET A 133 3.85 6.95 0.11
N GLU A 134 3.45 5.69 0.30
CA GLU A 134 4.33 4.53 0.13
C GLU A 134 4.84 4.34 -1.30
N THR A 135 4.06 4.73 -2.30
CA THR A 135 4.46 4.57 -3.71
C THR A 135 5.37 5.72 -4.16
N ASN A 136 5.11 6.94 -3.70
CA ASN A 136 5.70 8.14 -4.30
C ASN A 136 6.71 8.86 -3.39
N VAL A 137 6.66 8.65 -2.08
CA VAL A 137 7.48 9.38 -1.09
C VAL A 137 8.45 8.45 -0.37
N PHE A 138 7.99 7.35 0.21
CA PHE A 138 8.85 6.46 1.00
C PHE A 138 10.02 5.84 0.20
N PRO A 139 9.86 5.45 -1.08
CA PRO A 139 10.94 4.84 -1.86
C PRO A 139 11.96 5.85 -2.37
N ARG A 140 11.73 7.16 -2.16
CA ARG A 140 12.69 8.19 -2.57
C ARG A 140 13.93 8.08 -1.70
N GLU A 141 15.09 8.01 -2.33
CA GLU A 141 16.40 7.80 -1.68
C GLU A 141 16.58 8.66 -0.42
N ALA A 142 16.32 9.97 -0.52
CA ALA A 142 16.41 10.89 0.61
C ALA A 142 15.54 10.52 1.82
N VAL A 143 14.39 9.87 1.60
CA VAL A 143 13.48 9.38 2.66
C VAL A 143 13.89 7.99 3.11
N ALA A 144 14.11 7.07 2.17
CA ALA A 144 14.43 5.67 2.43
C ALA A 144 15.70 5.52 3.28
N GLU A 145 16.75 6.28 2.98
CA GLU A 145 18.00 6.25 3.75
C GLU A 145 17.79 6.67 5.21
N ARG A 146 17.02 7.73 5.44
CA ARG A 146 16.72 8.22 6.79
C ARG A 146 15.91 7.20 7.56
N LEU A 147 14.84 6.68 6.96
CA LEU A 147 13.99 5.67 7.58
C LEU A 147 14.80 4.42 7.97
N SER A 148 15.69 3.93 7.11
CA SER A 148 16.47 2.71 7.36
C SER A 148 17.60 2.91 8.38
N ASN A 149 18.28 4.06 8.35
CA ASN A 149 19.48 4.28 9.15
C ASN A 149 19.19 4.90 10.52
N ASN A 150 18.16 5.74 10.62
CA ASN A 150 17.94 6.58 11.79
C ASN A 150 16.75 6.14 12.65
N PHE A 151 15.94 5.18 12.18
CA PHE A 151 14.73 4.76 12.86
C PHE A 151 14.56 3.25 12.88
N VAL A 152 13.90 2.75 13.92
CA VAL A 152 13.17 1.48 13.83
C VAL A 152 11.81 1.77 13.21
N ARG A 153 11.42 1.00 12.19
CA ARG A 153 10.26 1.30 11.35
C ARG A 153 9.09 0.41 11.77
N LEU A 154 8.01 1.01 12.23
CA LEU A 154 6.79 0.35 12.66
C LEU A 154 5.62 0.79 11.77
N LYS A 155 4.85 -0.17 11.26
CA LYS A 155 3.64 0.06 10.47
C LYS A 155 2.44 -0.57 11.17
N LEU A 156 1.39 0.21 11.39
CA LEU A 156 0.20 -0.23 12.10
C LEU A 156 -1.05 -0.03 11.23
N TYR A 157 -1.76 -1.12 10.93
CA TYR A 157 -3.01 -1.09 10.19
C TYR A 157 -4.20 -0.86 11.13
N THR A 158 -4.65 0.39 11.23
CA THR A 158 -5.70 0.78 12.19
C THR A 158 -7.12 0.36 11.77
N ASP A 159 -7.29 -0.08 10.51
CA ASP A 159 -8.53 -0.66 9.98
C ASP A 159 -8.44 -2.20 9.82
N GLY A 160 -7.43 -2.83 10.43
CA GLY A 160 -7.23 -4.27 10.39
C GLY A 160 -8.31 -5.05 11.16
N PRO A 161 -8.69 -6.25 10.70
CA PRO A 161 -9.83 -7.00 11.25
C PRO A 161 -9.59 -7.56 12.67
N GLU A 162 -8.34 -7.83 13.05
CA GLU A 162 -8.02 -8.43 14.36
C GLU A 162 -7.60 -7.39 15.40
N ARG A 163 -6.61 -6.54 15.07
CA ARG A 163 -6.00 -5.58 16.00
C ARG A 163 -6.22 -4.11 15.62
N GLY A 164 -7.04 -3.82 14.61
CA GLY A 164 -7.27 -2.45 14.14
C GLY A 164 -7.73 -1.50 15.25
N ASP A 165 -8.71 -1.92 16.06
CA ASP A 165 -9.24 -1.14 17.20
C ASP A 165 -8.20 -0.87 18.30
N GLU A 166 -7.25 -1.79 18.48
CA GLU A 166 -6.12 -1.59 19.40
C GLU A 166 -5.19 -0.50 18.86
N PHE A 167 -4.76 -0.62 17.60
CA PHE A 167 -3.87 0.35 16.96
C PHE A 167 -4.52 1.71 16.78
N HIS A 168 -5.82 1.77 16.52
CA HIS A 168 -6.59 3.00 16.45
C HIS A 168 -6.60 3.74 17.80
N ARG A 169 -6.80 3.00 18.91
CA ARG A 169 -6.72 3.58 20.27
C ARG A 169 -5.32 4.02 20.62
N TYR A 170 -4.30 3.25 20.22
CA TYR A 170 -2.90 3.61 20.39
C TYR A 170 -2.55 4.89 19.61
N GLN A 171 -2.98 5.01 18.35
CA GLN A 171 -2.85 6.23 17.54
C GLN A 171 -3.49 7.43 18.22
N LEU A 172 -4.74 7.28 18.68
CA LEU A 172 -5.46 8.37 19.34
C LEU A 172 -4.75 8.81 20.63
N ARG A 173 -4.24 7.87 21.42
CA ARG A 173 -3.49 8.15 22.66
C ARG A 173 -2.20 8.92 22.38
N LEU A 174 -1.42 8.44 21.42
CA LEU A 174 -0.13 9.05 21.06
C LEU A 174 -0.29 10.40 20.37
N THR A 175 -1.17 10.48 19.37
CA THR A 175 -1.19 11.58 18.42
C THR A 175 -2.37 12.53 18.60
N GLY A 176 -3.39 12.14 19.37
CA GLY A 176 -4.62 12.91 19.57
C GLY A 176 -5.56 12.94 18.36
N ILE A 177 -5.25 12.20 17.28
CA ILE A 177 -6.07 12.14 16.07
C ILE A 177 -6.13 10.71 15.53
N VAL A 178 -7.12 10.44 14.69
CA VAL A 178 -7.34 9.13 14.05
C VAL A 178 -7.38 9.22 12.52
N ALA A 179 -6.95 10.36 11.98
CA ALA A 179 -6.87 10.57 10.54
C ALA A 179 -5.74 9.73 9.93
N LEU A 180 -5.89 9.33 8.67
CA LEU A 180 -4.89 8.56 7.94
C LEU A 180 -4.46 9.29 6.65
N PRO A 181 -3.17 9.24 6.26
CA PRO A 181 -2.06 8.70 7.06
C PRO A 181 -1.71 9.61 8.25
N THR A 182 -1.21 9.01 9.33
CA THR A 182 -0.58 9.75 10.44
C THR A 182 0.79 9.15 10.71
N TYR A 183 1.77 10.02 10.97
CA TYR A 183 3.15 9.65 11.22
C TYR A 183 3.56 10.12 12.59
N ALA A 184 4.23 9.26 13.35
CA ALA A 184 4.81 9.61 14.63
C ALA A 184 6.28 9.21 14.69
N VAL A 185 7.07 10.01 15.41
CA VAL A 185 8.37 9.62 15.92
C VAL A 185 8.21 9.53 17.44
N VAL A 186 8.51 8.37 18.00
CA VAL A 186 8.40 8.10 19.44
C VAL A 186 9.75 7.60 19.98
N GLU A 187 9.94 7.75 21.28
CA GLU A 187 11.08 7.19 22.00
C GLU A 187 11.11 5.65 21.89
N PRO A 188 12.24 5.00 22.21
CA PRO A 188 12.34 3.54 22.25
C PRO A 188 11.34 2.85 23.19
N ASP A 189 10.74 3.59 24.13
CA ASP A 189 9.67 3.10 25.00
C ASP A 189 8.33 2.86 24.28
N GLY A 190 8.17 3.37 23.06
CA GLY A 190 6.95 3.28 22.26
C GLY A 190 5.78 4.13 22.75
N GLU A 191 5.91 4.92 23.80
CA GLU A 191 4.79 5.69 24.38
C GLU A 191 5.06 7.20 24.41
N THR A 192 6.34 7.62 24.41
CA THR A 192 6.70 9.04 24.46
C THR A 192 6.77 9.65 23.06
N LEU A 193 5.81 10.51 22.73
CA LEU A 193 5.77 11.20 21.44
C LEU A 193 6.82 12.31 21.34
N ILE A 194 7.74 12.18 20.39
CA ILE A 194 8.73 13.22 20.05
C ILE A 194 8.15 14.20 19.03
N ARG A 195 7.51 13.66 17.98
CA ARG A 195 6.94 14.46 16.90
C ARG A 195 5.84 13.72 16.15
N ARG A 196 4.84 14.46 15.68
CA ARG A 196 3.75 13.93 14.84
C ARG A 196 3.54 14.77 13.60
N SER A 197 3.02 14.14 12.55
CA SER A 197 2.47 14.79 11.35
C SER A 197 1.32 13.96 10.81
N PHE A 198 0.46 14.56 10.00
CA PHE A 198 -0.70 13.87 9.43
C PHE A 198 -0.99 14.35 8.01
N GLY A 199 -1.67 13.50 7.25
CA GLY A 199 -2.00 13.74 5.86
C GLY A 199 -0.81 13.56 4.91
N MET A 200 -1.08 13.82 3.64
CA MET A 200 -0.06 13.68 2.59
C MET A 200 1.01 14.77 2.69
N MET A 201 2.23 14.40 2.35
CA MET A 201 3.38 15.30 2.32
C MET A 201 4.18 15.06 1.04
N ASN A 202 4.83 16.10 0.52
CA ASN A 202 5.85 15.92 -0.50
C ASN A 202 7.17 15.44 0.15
N VAL A 203 8.14 15.09 -0.69
CA VAL A 203 9.44 14.55 -0.25
C VAL A 203 10.15 15.49 0.71
N ASP A 204 10.28 16.78 0.35
CA ASP A 204 11.03 17.75 1.16
C ASP A 204 10.42 17.93 2.55
N ARG A 205 9.09 18.03 2.64
CA ARG A 205 8.38 18.14 3.92
C ARG A 205 8.51 16.86 4.74
N PHE A 206 8.50 15.69 4.09
CA PHE A 206 8.67 14.42 4.77
C PHE A 206 10.11 14.25 5.30
N VAL A 207 11.12 14.67 4.54
CA VAL A 207 12.52 14.70 4.95
C VAL A 207 12.70 15.63 6.17
N ALA A 208 12.19 16.86 6.09
CA ALA A 208 12.20 17.78 7.24
C ALA A 208 11.47 17.17 8.44
N PHE A 209 10.40 16.38 8.18
CA PHE A 209 9.71 15.70 9.24
C PHE A 209 10.62 14.70 9.98
N LEU A 210 11.34 13.86 9.24
CA LEU A 210 12.24 12.86 9.80
C LEU A 210 13.44 13.51 10.50
N ASP A 211 14.08 14.49 9.87
CA ASP A 211 15.28 15.14 10.39
C ASP A 211 15.01 15.85 11.73
N GLU A 212 13.88 16.57 11.84
CA GLU A 212 13.48 17.17 13.12
C GLU A 212 13.17 16.13 14.19
N GLY A 213 12.51 15.02 13.82
CA GLY A 213 12.19 13.95 14.76
C GLY A 213 13.46 13.30 15.33
N TYR A 214 14.41 12.97 14.45
CA TYR A 214 15.68 12.40 14.86
C TYR A 214 16.54 13.39 15.66
N SER A 215 16.57 14.66 15.26
CA SER A 215 17.34 15.68 15.98
C SER A 215 16.84 15.88 17.42
N ARG A 216 15.52 15.82 17.65
CA ARG A 216 14.94 15.94 19.00
C ARG A 216 15.19 14.71 19.88
N PHE A 217 15.22 13.52 19.27
CA PHE A 217 15.62 12.31 19.99
C PHE A 217 17.07 12.38 20.48
N ARG A 218 17.95 13.02 19.70
CA ARG A 218 19.39 13.10 20.00
C ARG A 218 19.78 14.26 20.90
N SER A 219 18.85 15.15 21.26
CA SER A 219 19.09 16.35 22.08
C SER A 219 18.85 16.09 23.56
#